data_AF-A0A183T9K7-F1
#
_entry.id   AF-A0A183T9K7-F1
#
_cell.length_a   1.000
_cell.length_b   1.000
_cell.length_c   1.000
_cell.angle_alpha   90.00
_cell.angle_beta   90.00
_cell.angle_gamma   90.00
#
_symmetry.space_group_name_H-M   'P 1'
#
loop_
_entity.id
_entity.type
_entity.pdbx_description
1 polymer ?
#
loop_
_entity_poly.entity_id
_entity_poly.type
_entity_poly.pdbx_seq_one_letter_code
_entity_poly.pdbx_strand_id
1 'polypeptide(L)'
;MSGGPLVTNRFWSKSVLCPGKFYLHLVLSYLSESLNSSIAEHTAKLRRMLLQPFSKVTFTEATNYLQKAGRFRSSDGGLSKEEEQEICHWVGDRPVFVTDFPASMKPFYCASSSTAVDLLVPDIGELIGGSVRETDHSTLAAKMLRQGLNPQSPSMAWYLGLRGHGGAPHAGFGLGFDRLLLWILGVYNIRDTVPFPRELEKIYM
;
A
#
# COMPACT_ATOMS: atom_id res chain seq x y z
N MET A 1 -54.93 3.55 13.58
CA MET A 1 -53.92 3.04 14.53
C MET A 1 -54.24 1.57 14.78
N SER A 2 -53.39 0.56 14.69
CA SER A 2 -52.00 0.33 14.25
C SER A 2 -51.75 -1.14 14.61
N GLY A 3 -51.10 -1.94 13.75
CA GLY A 3 -50.70 -3.30 14.13
C GLY A 3 -50.32 -4.18 12.96
N GLY A 4 -49.19 -3.90 12.31
CA GLY A 4 -48.59 -4.80 11.31
C GLY A 4 -47.96 -6.06 11.96
N PRO A 5 -47.78 -7.15 11.21
CA PRO A 5 -47.28 -8.40 11.75
C PRO A 5 -45.77 -8.36 12.01
N LEU A 6 -45.38 -8.86 13.18
CA LEU A 6 -44.01 -9.05 13.64
C LEU A 6 -43.26 -10.04 12.71
N VAL A 7 -42.24 -9.55 12.03
CA VAL A 7 -41.26 -10.37 11.31
C VAL A 7 -40.46 -11.15 12.35
N THR A 8 -40.68 -12.47 12.40
CA THR A 8 -39.99 -13.36 13.33
C THR A 8 -38.58 -13.67 12.84
N ASN A 9 -37.63 -13.49 13.76
CA ASN A 9 -36.22 -13.84 13.67
C ASN A 9 -35.98 -15.23 13.03
N ARG A 10 -35.37 -15.24 11.84
CA ARG A 10 -34.70 -16.42 11.25
C ARG A 10 -33.19 -16.18 11.06
N PHE A 11 -32.56 -15.52 12.05
CA PHE A 11 -31.13 -15.19 12.00
C PHE A 11 -30.20 -16.33 12.44
N TRP A 12 -30.74 -17.45 12.91
CA TRP A 12 -29.95 -18.55 13.49
C TRP A 12 -30.36 -19.92 12.94
N SER A 13 -30.16 -20.13 11.63
CA SER A 13 -30.13 -21.50 11.07
C SER A 13 -28.69 -21.87 10.73
N LYS A 14 -28.28 -23.00 11.29
CA LYS A 14 -26.91 -23.51 11.41
C LYS A 14 -26.29 -23.89 10.06
N SER A 15 -25.14 -23.26 9.77
CA SER A 15 -24.01 -23.91 9.11
C SER A 15 -22.75 -23.23 9.63
N VAL A 16 -21.90 -24.03 10.28
CA VAL A 16 -20.64 -23.62 10.92
C VAL A 16 -19.70 -23.07 9.84
N LEU A 17 -19.79 -21.76 9.61
CA LEU A 17 -18.88 -21.00 8.76
C LEU A 17 -17.80 -20.42 9.65
N CYS A 18 -16.53 -20.60 9.29
CA CYS A 18 -15.38 -20.05 10.00
C CYS A 18 -15.66 -18.60 10.46
N PRO A 19 -15.47 -18.25 11.74
CA PRO A 19 -15.85 -16.95 12.30
C PRO A 19 -15.37 -15.77 11.44
N GLY A 20 -14.14 -15.83 10.91
CA GLY A 20 -13.58 -14.77 10.07
C GLY A 20 -14.30 -14.50 8.74
N LYS A 21 -14.96 -15.50 8.13
CA LYS A 21 -15.71 -15.32 6.87
C LYS A 21 -17.02 -14.56 7.09
N PHE A 22 -17.64 -14.71 8.26
CA PHE A 22 -18.92 -14.08 8.58
C PHE A 22 -18.76 -12.57 8.85
N TYR A 23 -17.73 -12.18 9.60
CA TYR A 23 -17.49 -10.77 9.93
C TYR A 23 -17.13 -9.93 8.71
N LEU A 24 -16.26 -10.43 7.82
CA LEU A 24 -15.89 -9.71 6.60
C LEU A 24 -17.11 -9.51 5.68
N HIS A 25 -17.93 -10.56 5.50
CA HIS A 25 -19.13 -10.45 4.68
C HIS A 25 -20.15 -9.45 5.26
N LEU A 26 -20.31 -9.42 6.59
CA LEU A 26 -21.20 -8.47 7.26
C LEU A 26 -20.71 -7.02 7.09
N VAL A 27 -19.42 -6.77 7.33
CA VAL A 27 -18.81 -5.44 7.15
C VAL A 27 -18.92 -4.98 5.70
N LEU A 28 -18.60 -5.86 4.75
CA LEU A 28 -18.75 -5.57 3.32
C LEU A 28 -20.21 -5.28 2.96
N SER A 29 -21.18 -6.00 3.53
CA SER A 29 -22.60 -5.74 3.25
C SER A 29 -23.12 -4.40 3.77
N TYR A 30 -22.58 -3.95 4.91
CA TYR A 30 -22.93 -2.65 5.47
C TYR A 30 -22.31 -1.50 4.67
N LEU A 31 -21.08 -1.67 4.19
CA LEU A 31 -20.38 -0.66 3.41
C LEU A 31 -20.77 -0.65 1.92
N SER A 32 -21.20 -1.79 1.38
CA SER A 32 -21.58 -1.90 -0.05
C SER A 32 -22.88 -1.22 -0.41
N GLU A 33 -23.71 -0.82 0.56
CA GLU A 33 -24.85 0.06 0.27
C GLU A 33 -24.41 1.38 -0.39
N SER A 34 -23.11 1.73 -0.29
CA SER A 34 -22.51 2.92 -0.92
C SER A 34 -21.75 2.67 -2.24
N LEU A 35 -21.69 1.43 -2.75
CA LEU A 35 -20.85 1.07 -3.91
C LEU A 35 -21.69 0.59 -5.10
N ASN A 36 -21.44 1.18 -6.27
CA ASN A 36 -22.09 0.88 -7.56
C ASN A 36 -21.86 -0.56 -8.09
N SER A 37 -21.19 -1.44 -7.34
CA SER A 37 -20.88 -2.83 -7.70
C SER A 37 -21.24 -3.79 -6.58
N SER A 38 -21.75 -4.98 -6.91
CA SER A 38 -22.14 -5.98 -5.92
C SER A 38 -20.93 -6.47 -5.11
N ILE A 39 -21.07 -6.68 -3.79
CA ILE A 39 -20.03 -7.28 -2.91
C ILE A 39 -19.42 -8.54 -3.54
N ALA A 40 -20.27 -9.32 -4.22
CA ALA A 40 -19.87 -10.56 -4.88
C ALA A 40 -18.84 -10.30 -6.00
N GLU A 41 -19.03 -9.23 -6.77
CA GLU A 41 -18.13 -8.84 -7.86
C GLU A 41 -16.78 -8.37 -7.31
N HIS A 42 -16.80 -7.53 -6.28
CA HIS A 42 -15.57 -7.04 -5.64
C HIS A 42 -14.78 -8.18 -4.99
N THR A 43 -15.46 -9.05 -4.25
CA THR A 43 -14.83 -10.23 -3.63
C THR A 43 -14.26 -11.18 -4.68
N ALA A 44 -14.95 -11.37 -5.81
CA ALA A 44 -14.45 -12.17 -6.93
C ALA A 44 -13.23 -11.53 -7.59
N LYS A 45 -13.22 -10.20 -7.78
CA LYS A 45 -12.08 -9.43 -8.29
C LYS A 45 -10.85 -9.61 -7.39
N LEU A 46 -11.00 -9.41 -6.07
CA LEU A 46 -9.92 -9.60 -5.10
C LEU A 46 -9.38 -11.03 -5.12
N ARG A 47 -10.27 -12.04 -5.10
CA ARG A 47 -9.85 -13.44 -5.17
C ARG A 47 -9.05 -13.73 -6.44
N ARG A 48 -9.51 -13.25 -7.59
CA ARG A 48 -8.80 -13.44 -8.87
C ARG A 48 -7.40 -12.83 -8.82
N MET A 49 -7.26 -11.63 -8.25
CA MET A 49 -5.95 -10.97 -8.10
C MET A 49 -5.02 -11.73 -7.14
N LEU A 50 -5.54 -12.16 -5.98
CA LEU A 50 -4.74 -12.81 -4.93
C LEU A 50 -4.34 -14.26 -5.27
N LEU A 51 -5.06 -14.92 -6.17
CA LEU A 51 -4.74 -16.27 -6.63
C LEU A 51 -3.62 -16.31 -7.68
N GLN A 52 -3.28 -15.16 -8.27
CA GLN A 52 -2.19 -15.06 -9.24
C GLN A 52 -0.91 -14.58 -8.55
N PRO A 53 0.27 -15.02 -9.04
CA PRO A 53 1.53 -14.44 -8.58
C PRO A 53 1.57 -12.94 -8.92
N PHE A 54 2.08 -12.15 -7.98
CA PHE A 54 2.21 -10.71 -8.19
C PHE A 54 3.26 -10.45 -9.27
N SER A 55 2.97 -9.50 -10.15
CA SER A 55 3.92 -9.12 -11.20
C SER A 55 5.11 -8.39 -10.61
N LYS A 56 6.25 -8.42 -11.30
CA LYS A 56 7.45 -7.69 -10.91
C LYS A 56 7.97 -6.94 -12.12
N VAL A 57 8.23 -5.65 -11.95
CA VAL A 57 8.77 -4.79 -12.99
C VAL A 57 9.82 -3.85 -12.38
N THR A 58 10.78 -3.43 -13.18
CA THR A 58 11.73 -2.39 -12.79
C THR A 58 11.13 -1.00 -13.06
N PHE A 59 11.62 0.01 -12.34
CA PHE A 59 11.24 1.40 -12.57
C PHE A 59 11.53 1.83 -14.02
N THR A 60 12.63 1.33 -14.60
CA THR A 60 12.98 1.60 -16.00
C THR A 60 11.99 0.97 -16.98
N GLU A 61 11.56 -0.28 -16.76
CA GLU A 61 10.53 -0.91 -17.59
C GLU A 61 9.20 -0.17 -17.50
N ALA A 62 8.78 0.19 -16.27
CA ALA A 62 7.56 0.92 -16.02
C ALA A 62 7.54 2.29 -16.71
N THR A 63 8.61 3.08 -16.57
CA THR A 63 8.71 4.40 -17.20
C THR A 63 8.81 4.32 -18.72
N ASN A 64 9.55 3.34 -19.27
CA ASN A 64 9.60 3.10 -20.72
C ASN A 64 8.22 2.75 -21.29
N TYR A 65 7.43 1.94 -20.58
CA TYR A 65 6.06 1.64 -20.95
C TYR A 65 5.18 2.89 -20.94
N LEU A 66 5.23 3.68 -19.85
CA LEU A 66 4.44 4.92 -19.73
C LEU A 66 4.78 5.94 -20.83
N GLN A 67 6.06 6.04 -21.20
CA GLN A 67 6.52 6.92 -22.29
C GLN A 67 5.94 6.48 -23.63
N LYS A 68 6.00 5.17 -23.94
CA LYS A 68 5.40 4.61 -25.17
C LYS A 68 3.88 4.78 -25.22
N ALA A 69 3.22 4.72 -24.06
CA ALA A 69 1.79 4.94 -23.95
C ALA A 69 1.39 6.43 -24.05
N GLY A 70 2.34 7.37 -24.10
CA GLY A 70 2.07 8.81 -24.05
C GLY A 70 1.48 9.27 -22.72
N ARG A 71 1.68 8.49 -21.65
CA ARG A 71 1.11 8.73 -20.30
C ARG A 71 2.17 9.09 -19.26
N PHE A 72 3.45 9.08 -19.63
CA PHE A 72 4.53 9.54 -18.75
C PHE A 72 4.49 11.07 -18.65
N ARG A 73 4.25 11.56 -17.45
CA ARG A 73 4.15 13.00 -17.15
C ARG A 73 5.17 13.46 -16.12
N SER A 74 5.81 12.55 -15.40
CA SER A 74 6.50 12.90 -14.16
C SER A 74 7.66 13.90 -14.33
N SER A 75 7.47 15.08 -13.73
CA SER A 75 8.43 16.18 -13.60
C SER A 75 9.11 16.25 -12.21
N ASP A 76 8.64 15.44 -11.24
CA ASP A 76 8.84 15.70 -9.80
C ASP A 76 9.57 14.58 -9.04
N GLY A 77 10.14 13.59 -9.75
CA GLY A 77 11.02 12.58 -9.15
C GLY A 77 10.33 11.34 -8.55
N GLY A 78 9.08 11.05 -8.93
CA GLY A 78 8.34 9.84 -8.53
C GLY A 78 7.25 9.43 -9.53
N LEU A 79 6.48 8.38 -9.27
CA LEU A 79 5.31 8.02 -10.09
C LEU A 79 4.06 8.74 -9.55
N SER A 80 3.24 9.31 -10.43
CA SER A 80 1.92 9.82 -10.03
C SER A 80 0.94 8.67 -9.80
N LYS A 81 -0.16 8.91 -9.08
CA LYS A 81 -1.20 7.88 -8.86
C LYS A 81 -1.73 7.34 -10.19
N GLU A 82 -1.93 8.21 -11.18
CA GLU A 82 -2.41 7.83 -12.51
C GLU A 82 -1.39 6.94 -13.24
N GLU A 83 -0.10 7.25 -13.12
CA GLU A 83 0.98 6.43 -13.66
C GLU A 83 1.06 5.05 -12.97
N GLU A 84 0.90 5.01 -11.65
CA GLU A 84 0.82 3.74 -10.88
C GLU A 84 -0.37 2.88 -11.32
N GLN A 85 -1.53 3.50 -11.55
CA GLN A 85 -2.71 2.80 -12.06
C GLN A 85 -2.48 2.23 -13.46
N GLU A 86 -1.83 3.01 -14.33
CA GLU A 86 -1.52 2.55 -15.68
C GLU A 86 -0.55 1.36 -15.67
N ILE A 87 0.44 1.36 -14.76
CA ILE A 87 1.35 0.23 -14.59
C ILE A 87 0.59 -1.01 -14.11
N CYS A 88 -0.36 -0.86 -13.18
CA CYS A 88 -1.21 -1.97 -12.74
C CYS A 88 -2.07 -2.51 -13.88
N HIS A 89 -2.59 -1.62 -14.74
CA HIS A 89 -3.38 -2.00 -15.91
C HIS A 89 -2.54 -2.77 -16.94
N TRP A 90 -1.34 -2.27 -17.24
CA TRP A 90 -0.39 -2.89 -18.16
C TRP A 90 -0.08 -4.35 -17.81
N VAL A 91 0.12 -4.63 -16.52
CA VAL A 91 0.42 -5.99 -16.09
C VAL A 91 -0.81 -6.90 -16.03
N GLY A 92 -2.00 -6.42 -16.39
CA GLY A 92 -3.25 -7.18 -16.43
C GLY A 92 -4.14 -6.96 -15.21
N ASP A 93 -4.28 -5.72 -14.75
CA ASP A 93 -5.09 -5.30 -13.59
C ASP A 93 -4.82 -6.17 -12.36
N ARG A 94 -3.57 -6.23 -11.92
CA ARG A 94 -3.15 -7.02 -10.75
C ARG A 94 -2.03 -6.35 -9.96
N PRO A 95 -1.82 -6.74 -8.70
CA PRO A 95 -0.72 -6.22 -7.89
C PRO A 95 0.64 -6.42 -8.55
N VAL A 96 1.47 -5.38 -8.48
CA VAL A 96 2.79 -5.34 -9.11
C VAL A 96 3.82 -4.74 -8.16
N PHE A 97 4.93 -5.45 -8.00
CA PHE A 97 6.11 -4.91 -7.34
C PHE A 97 6.93 -4.11 -8.35
N VAL A 98 7.18 -2.85 -8.03
CA VAL A 98 8.13 -1.99 -8.74
C VAL A 98 9.43 -1.97 -7.94
N THR A 99 10.54 -2.17 -8.64
CA THR A 99 11.89 -2.27 -8.06
C THR A 99 12.87 -1.40 -8.83
N ASP A 100 14.14 -1.33 -8.39
CA ASP A 100 15.21 -0.62 -9.10
C ASP A 100 14.96 0.88 -9.30
N PHE A 101 14.33 1.53 -8.31
CA PHE A 101 14.16 2.98 -8.32
C PHE A 101 15.50 3.70 -8.29
N PRO A 102 15.69 4.82 -9.00
CA PRO A 102 16.89 5.64 -8.90
C PRO A 102 17.26 5.96 -7.45
N ALA A 103 18.55 5.82 -7.11
CA ALA A 103 19.01 5.95 -5.72
C ALA A 103 18.70 7.31 -5.09
N SER A 104 18.58 8.36 -5.90
CA SER A 104 18.16 9.70 -5.47
C SER A 104 16.71 9.77 -4.98
N MET A 105 15.84 8.85 -5.39
CA MET A 105 14.43 8.77 -4.98
C MET A 105 14.23 7.95 -3.71
N LYS A 106 15.25 7.21 -3.25
CA LYS A 106 15.12 6.34 -2.08
C LYS A 106 15.82 6.93 -0.85
N PRO A 107 15.30 6.67 0.36
CA PRO A 107 15.89 7.22 1.59
C PRO A 107 17.31 6.73 1.84
N PHE A 108 18.12 7.54 2.55
CA PHE A 108 19.52 7.24 2.89
C PHE A 108 19.76 5.88 3.56
N TYR A 109 18.75 5.33 4.25
CA TYR A 109 18.85 4.05 4.94
C TYR A 109 18.68 2.83 4.03
N CYS A 110 18.31 3.03 2.76
CA CYS A 110 18.16 1.94 1.80
C CYS A 110 19.54 1.41 1.41
N ALA A 111 19.75 0.09 1.43
CA ALA A 111 21.02 -0.54 1.05
C ALA A 111 21.32 -0.29 -0.43
N SER A 112 20.36 -0.56 -1.31
CA SER A 112 20.49 -0.31 -2.75
C SER A 112 19.13 -0.16 -3.43
N SER A 113 19.12 0.51 -4.58
CA SER A 113 17.96 0.67 -5.45
C SER A 113 17.27 -0.66 -5.82
N SER A 114 18.06 -1.70 -6.10
CA SER A 114 17.55 -3.03 -6.45
C SER A 114 16.93 -3.79 -5.29
N THR A 115 17.20 -3.33 -4.07
CA THR A 115 16.64 -3.89 -2.84
C THR A 115 15.51 -3.04 -2.25
N ALA A 116 15.08 -2.00 -2.96
CA ALA A 116 13.88 -1.23 -2.64
C ALA A 116 12.71 -1.73 -3.48
N VAL A 117 11.53 -1.79 -2.86
CA VAL A 117 10.33 -2.29 -3.52
C VAL A 117 9.12 -1.47 -3.10
N ASP A 118 8.29 -1.12 -4.08
CA ASP A 118 6.97 -0.55 -3.85
C ASP A 118 5.94 -1.52 -4.45
N LEU A 119 4.92 -1.91 -3.70
CA LEU A 119 3.80 -2.72 -4.17
C LEU A 119 2.66 -1.79 -4.59
N LEU A 120 2.39 -1.76 -5.89
CA LEU A 120 1.24 -1.08 -6.42
C LEU A 120 0.07 -2.06 -6.51
N VAL A 121 -1.12 -1.62 -6.10
CA VAL A 121 -2.36 -2.37 -6.28
C VAL A 121 -3.34 -1.59 -7.16
N PRO A 122 -4.14 -2.29 -7.99
CA PRO A 122 -5.16 -1.65 -8.80
C PRO A 122 -6.12 -0.79 -7.96
N ASP A 123 -6.66 0.25 -8.59
CA ASP A 123 -7.58 1.27 -8.06
C ASP A 123 -6.96 2.26 -7.04
N ILE A 124 -5.91 1.86 -6.31
CA ILE A 124 -5.40 2.62 -5.15
C ILE A 124 -4.00 3.18 -5.37
N GLY A 125 -3.11 2.39 -5.97
CA GLY A 125 -1.71 2.75 -6.18
C GLY A 125 -0.81 2.08 -5.15
N GLU A 126 0.21 2.77 -4.66
CA GLU A 126 1.14 2.24 -3.65
C GLU A 126 0.43 1.80 -2.36
N LEU A 127 0.57 0.52 -2.01
CA LEU A 127 0.08 -0.07 -0.77
C LEU A 127 1.21 -0.36 0.23
N ILE A 128 2.36 -0.82 -0.27
CA ILE A 128 3.54 -1.18 0.53
C ILE A 128 4.76 -0.49 -0.05
N GLY A 129 5.58 0.11 0.81
CA GLY A 129 6.91 0.59 0.49
C GLY A 129 7.95 -0.07 1.39
N GLY A 130 8.99 -0.67 0.82
CA GLY A 130 9.95 -1.48 1.54
C GLY A 130 11.38 -1.40 1.02
N SER A 131 12.34 -1.77 1.85
CA SER A 131 13.73 -1.95 1.41
C SER A 131 14.55 -2.80 2.36
N VAL A 132 15.62 -3.39 1.82
CA VAL A 132 16.77 -3.84 2.62
C VAL A 132 17.48 -2.61 3.16
N ARG A 133 17.87 -2.66 4.44
CA ARG A 133 18.50 -1.53 5.11
C ARG A 133 20.02 -1.60 4.99
N GLU A 134 20.65 -0.44 4.90
CA GLU A 134 22.10 -0.33 4.92
C GLU A 134 22.64 -0.79 6.27
N THR A 135 23.56 -1.74 6.23
CA THR A 135 24.19 -2.35 7.40
C THR A 135 25.60 -1.85 7.61
N ASP A 136 26.27 -1.34 6.57
CA ASP A 136 27.61 -0.78 6.71
C ASP A 136 27.55 0.64 7.29
N HIS A 137 28.27 0.83 8.40
CA HIS A 137 28.30 2.10 9.11
C HIS A 137 28.83 3.25 8.24
N SER A 138 29.94 3.02 7.54
CA SER A 138 30.61 4.05 6.74
C SER A 138 29.76 4.47 5.53
N THR A 139 29.16 3.49 4.86
CA THR A 139 28.28 3.69 3.71
C THR A 139 27.01 4.44 4.11
N LEU A 140 26.41 4.09 5.25
CA LEU A 140 25.24 4.79 5.79
C LEU A 140 25.56 6.25 6.11
N ALA A 141 26.68 6.51 6.79
CA ALA A 141 27.13 7.87 7.10
C ALA A 141 27.36 8.70 5.83
N ALA A 142 27.97 8.11 4.79
CA ALA A 142 28.16 8.77 3.51
C ALA A 142 26.82 9.08 2.81
N LYS A 143 25.84 8.16 2.85
CA LYS A 143 24.49 8.39 2.30
C LYS A 143 23.76 9.52 3.03
N MET A 144 23.86 9.56 4.37
CA MET A 144 23.29 10.62 5.19
C MET A 144 23.84 12.00 4.78
N LEU A 145 25.16 12.13 4.68
CA LEU A 145 25.80 13.38 4.25
C LEU A 145 25.34 13.83 2.86
N ARG A 146 25.24 12.89 1.90
CA ARG A 146 24.74 13.20 0.54
C ARG A 146 23.30 13.71 0.52
N GLN A 147 22.47 13.29 1.48
CA GLN A 147 21.08 13.75 1.63
C GLN A 147 20.94 14.93 2.61
N GLY A 148 22.05 15.57 2.99
CA GLY A 148 22.04 16.76 3.87
C GLY A 148 21.83 16.45 5.36
N LEU A 149 21.97 15.20 5.78
CA LEU A 149 21.85 14.79 7.18
C LEU A 149 23.24 14.72 7.83
N ASN A 150 23.37 15.32 9.01
CA ASN A 150 24.59 15.22 9.82
C ASN A 150 24.59 13.89 10.62
N PRO A 151 25.50 12.93 10.34
CA PRO A 151 25.53 11.64 11.03
C PRO A 151 25.88 11.74 12.52
N GLN A 152 26.55 12.81 12.93
CA GLN A 152 26.95 13.08 14.30
C GLN A 152 25.90 13.89 15.09
N SER A 153 24.80 14.28 14.45
CA SER A 153 23.69 14.95 15.14
C SER A 153 23.11 14.02 16.21
N PRO A 154 22.75 14.52 17.42
CA PRO A 154 22.08 13.72 18.45
C PRO A 154 20.81 13.00 17.95
N SER A 155 20.10 13.57 16.98
CA SER A 155 18.90 12.98 16.39
C SER A 155 19.16 11.74 15.52
N MET A 156 20.39 11.52 15.07
CA MET A 156 20.76 10.50 14.09
C MET A 156 21.90 9.59 14.53
N ALA A 157 22.76 10.04 15.46
CA ALA A 157 23.90 9.27 15.96
C ALA A 157 23.49 7.91 16.53
N TRP A 158 22.33 7.84 17.20
CA TRP A 158 21.78 6.57 17.71
C TRP A 158 21.48 5.57 16.58
N TYR A 159 20.94 6.04 15.45
CA TYR A 159 20.55 5.18 14.32
C TYR A 159 21.79 4.63 13.61
N LEU A 160 22.81 5.47 13.45
CA LEU A 160 24.11 5.05 12.90
C LEU A 160 24.81 4.07 13.86
N GLY A 161 24.74 4.32 15.17
CA GLY A 161 25.32 3.47 16.22
C GLY A 161 24.80 2.03 16.22
N LEU A 162 23.59 1.78 15.69
CA LEU A 162 23.06 0.41 15.50
C LEU A 162 23.96 -0.47 14.63
N ARG A 163 24.80 0.12 13.77
CA ARG A 163 25.68 -0.61 12.84
C ARG A 163 27.06 -0.90 13.45
N GLY A 164 27.43 -0.23 14.54
CA GLY A 164 28.75 -0.37 15.17
C GLY A 164 28.99 -1.70 15.89
N HIS A 165 27.93 -2.48 16.16
CA HIS A 165 28.01 -3.70 16.99
C HIS A 165 27.62 -4.98 16.22
N GLY A 166 27.92 -5.03 14.92
CA GLY A 166 27.62 -6.22 14.08
C GLY A 166 26.18 -6.26 13.59
N GLY A 167 25.77 -5.24 12.82
CA GLY A 167 24.43 -5.18 12.23
C GLY A 167 24.15 -6.34 11.28
N ALA A 168 23.15 -7.17 11.59
CA ALA A 168 22.73 -8.25 10.70
C ALA A 168 22.02 -7.70 9.44
N PRO A 169 22.13 -8.38 8.28
CA PRO A 169 21.31 -8.06 7.11
C PRO A 169 19.82 -8.10 7.46
N HIS A 170 19.13 -6.99 7.27
CA HIS A 170 17.71 -6.87 7.60
C HIS A 170 16.95 -6.05 6.56
N ALA A 171 15.68 -6.39 6.40
CA ALA A 171 14.76 -5.70 5.52
C ALA A 171 13.48 -5.36 6.30
N GLY A 172 12.75 -4.36 5.82
CA GLY A 172 11.44 -4.04 6.37
C GLY A 172 10.61 -3.28 5.37
N PHE A 173 9.31 -3.20 5.64
CA PHE A 173 8.34 -2.50 4.83
C PHE A 173 7.34 -1.76 5.70
N GLY A 174 6.77 -0.69 5.16
CA GLY A 174 5.59 -0.02 5.69
C GLY A 174 4.37 -0.44 4.87
N LEU A 175 3.23 -0.61 5.55
CA LEU A 175 1.95 -0.93 4.94
C LEU A 175 0.97 0.18 5.28
N GLY A 176 0.35 0.78 4.27
CA GLY A 176 -0.77 1.70 4.49
C GLY A 176 -2.01 0.93 4.93
N PHE A 177 -2.24 0.81 6.23
CA PHE A 177 -3.36 0.01 6.76
C PHE A 177 -4.72 0.53 6.29
N ASP A 178 -4.94 1.85 6.30
CA ASP A 178 -6.18 2.45 5.83
C ASP A 178 -6.37 2.27 4.30
N ARG A 179 -5.26 2.25 3.54
CA ARG A 179 -5.26 1.92 2.11
C ARG A 179 -5.57 0.43 1.88
N LEU A 180 -5.09 -0.46 2.74
CA LEU A 180 -5.44 -1.88 2.70
C LEU A 180 -6.94 -2.08 2.93
N LEU A 181 -7.50 -1.38 3.92
CA LEU A 181 -8.95 -1.41 4.16
C LEU A 181 -9.72 -0.85 2.97
N LEU A 182 -9.27 0.27 2.40
CA LEU A 182 -9.86 0.85 1.19
C LEU A 182 -9.93 -0.20 0.08
N TRP A 183 -8.84 -0.96 -0.11
CA TRP A 183 -8.74 -2.03 -1.10
C TRP A 183 -9.66 -3.20 -0.86
N ILE A 184 -9.67 -3.73 0.37
CA ILE A 184 -10.44 -4.93 0.72
C ILE A 184 -11.94 -4.62 0.76
N LEU A 185 -12.30 -3.41 1.19
CA LEU A 185 -13.68 -2.97 1.33
C LEU A 185 -14.26 -2.42 0.03
N GLY A 186 -13.41 -2.15 -0.97
CA GLY A 186 -13.82 -1.58 -2.25
C GLY A 186 -14.30 -0.13 -2.15
N VAL A 187 -14.00 0.55 -1.05
CA VAL A 187 -14.41 1.92 -0.77
C VAL A 187 -13.61 2.89 -1.63
N TYR A 188 -14.23 3.95 -2.14
CA TYR A 188 -13.54 4.93 -3.00
C TYR A 188 -12.66 5.91 -2.22
N ASN A 189 -13.12 6.36 -1.05
CA ASN A 189 -12.45 7.39 -0.25
C ASN A 189 -11.81 6.79 1.02
N ILE A 190 -10.54 7.11 1.27
CA ILE A 190 -9.81 6.66 2.46
C ILE A 190 -10.41 7.18 3.78
N ARG A 191 -11.21 8.24 3.72
CA ARG A 191 -11.89 8.78 4.91
C ARG A 191 -12.91 7.81 5.47
N ASP A 192 -13.54 7.01 4.62
CA ASP A 192 -14.61 6.10 5.05
C ASP A 192 -14.04 4.82 5.68
N THR A 193 -12.71 4.64 5.68
CA THR A 193 -12.03 3.55 6.38
C THR A 193 -11.60 3.94 7.80
N VAL A 194 -11.68 5.23 8.16
CA VAL A 194 -11.26 5.77 9.46
C VAL A 194 -12.44 6.45 10.15
N PRO A 195 -12.82 6.08 11.38
CA PRO A 195 -13.95 6.69 12.07
C PRO A 195 -13.82 8.21 12.29
N PHE A 196 -12.59 8.68 12.56
CA PHE A 196 -12.28 10.10 12.79
C PHE A 196 -11.05 10.51 11.96
N PRO A 197 -11.23 10.76 10.65
CA PRO A 197 -10.11 11.10 9.78
C PRO A 197 -9.53 12.45 10.18
N ARG A 198 -8.19 12.57 10.11
CA ARG A 198 -7.48 13.84 10.31
C ARG A 198 -7.08 14.39 8.94
N GLU A 199 -7.53 15.61 8.65
CA GLU A 199 -7.17 16.33 7.43
C GLU A 199 -6.57 17.69 7.80
N LEU A 200 -5.84 18.27 6.85
CA LEU A 200 -5.49 19.68 6.92
C LEU A 200 -6.77 20.49 7.15
N GLU A 201 -6.77 21.33 8.18
CA GLU A 201 -7.89 22.20 8.61
C GLU A 201 -9.12 21.51 9.22
N LYS A 202 -9.15 20.17 9.37
CA LYS A 202 -10.26 19.46 10.02
C LYS A 202 -9.80 18.62 11.20
N ILE A 203 -9.74 19.27 12.35
CA ILE A 203 -9.54 18.62 13.66
C ILE A 203 -10.79 18.89 14.47
N TYR A 204 -11.72 17.92 14.47
CA TYR A 204 -12.80 17.90 15.44
C TYR A 204 -12.19 17.39 16.77
N MET A 205 -12.08 18.29 17.75
CA MET A 205 -11.74 17.98 19.14
C MET A 205 -13.02 17.75 19.94
#